data_AF-A0A915ZLB0-F1
#
_entry.id   AF-A0A915ZLB0-F1
#
_cell.length_a   1.000
_cell.length_b   1.000
_cell.length_c   1.000
_cell.angle_alpha   90.00
_cell.angle_beta   90.00
_cell.angle_gamma   90.00
#
_symmetry.space_group_name_H-M   'P 1'
#
loop_
_entity.id
_entity.type
_entity.pdbx_description
1 polymer ?
#
loop_
_entity_poly.entity_id
_entity_poly.type
_entity_poly.pdbx_seq_one_letter_code
_entity_poly.pdbx_strand_id
1 'polypeptide(L)'
;MSWLDEIRVIVGLDFGTTYSGFSLYHVDGEIGDPKLPESLTYKQAITDYIGKVGELIKETIPKYWEGIDFMEHILLVLTVPAEYSENDKAVMRECTFNAGLIGEKNSEKLQFTTEPEAAAIYCMYSSLKEHKLTEPGTTFMIVDCGGGTVDLTTRKLLGENHWK
;
A
#
# COMPACT_ATOMS: atom_id res chain seq x y z
N MET A 1 -15.71 15.90 -22.95
CA MET A 1 -14.89 15.23 -21.93
C MET A 1 -14.64 16.23 -20.84
N SER A 2 -15.21 16.00 -19.66
CA SER A 2 -14.97 16.89 -18.52
C SER A 2 -13.69 16.41 -17.85
N TRP A 3 -12.80 17.32 -17.46
CA TRP A 3 -11.57 17.01 -16.72
C TRP A 3 -11.84 16.48 -15.29
N LEU A 4 -13.07 16.06 -14.99
CA LEU A 4 -13.51 15.49 -13.72
C LEU A 4 -13.43 13.95 -13.74
N ASP A 5 -13.37 13.33 -14.92
CA ASP A 5 -13.34 11.87 -15.08
C ASP A 5 -11.93 11.27 -14.81
N GLU A 6 -10.90 12.10 -14.62
CA GLU A 6 -9.52 11.66 -14.34
C GLU A 6 -9.21 11.65 -12.82
N ILE A 7 -8.45 10.64 -12.37
CA ILE A 7 -7.96 10.56 -10.99
C ILE A 7 -7.08 11.79 -10.70
N ARG A 8 -7.46 12.53 -9.67
CA ARG A 8 -6.76 13.77 -9.28
C ARG A 8 -5.68 13.53 -8.24
N VAL A 9 -5.93 12.55 -7.38
CA VAL A 9 -5.02 12.21 -6.28
C VAL A 9 -4.87 10.70 -6.20
N ILE A 10 -3.62 10.25 -6.13
CA ILE A 10 -3.25 8.88 -5.81
C ILE A 10 -2.75 8.87 -4.37
N VAL A 11 -3.38 8.08 -3.51
CA VAL A 11 -2.94 7.89 -2.14
C VAL A 11 -2.31 6.50 -2.04
N GLY A 12 -0.99 6.48 -1.89
CA GLY A 12 -0.25 5.27 -1.53
C GLY A 12 -0.30 5.06 -0.01
N LEU A 13 -0.80 3.91 0.44
CA LEU A 13 -0.72 3.51 1.84
C LEU A 13 0.24 2.34 1.96
N ASP A 14 1.34 2.60 2.68
CA ASP A 14 2.31 1.60 3.05
C ASP A 14 2.19 1.27 4.53
N PHE A 15 2.15 -0.03 4.85
CA PHE A 15 2.09 -0.52 6.22
C PHE A 15 3.47 -0.86 6.79
N GLY A 16 4.53 -0.72 5.99
CA GLY A 16 5.93 -0.78 6.42
C GLY A 16 6.55 0.61 6.57
N THR A 17 6.71 1.08 7.80
CA THR A 17 7.92 1.74 8.32
C THR A 17 7.62 2.45 9.66
N THR A 18 8.31 1.98 10.70
CA THR A 18 8.62 2.66 11.96
C THR A 18 7.50 3.52 12.59
N TYR A 19 6.80 2.93 13.57
CA TYR A 19 5.82 3.53 14.51
C TYR A 19 4.31 3.42 14.20
N SER A 20 3.85 2.37 13.52
CA SER A 20 2.54 1.77 13.83
C SER A 20 2.77 0.60 14.81
N GLY A 21 2.74 0.91 16.10
CA GLY A 21 2.96 -0.06 17.16
C GLY A 21 1.91 -1.16 17.15
N PHE A 22 2.24 -2.32 16.58
CA PHE A 22 2.17 -3.68 17.12
C PHE A 22 2.93 -4.60 16.15
N SER A 23 4.27 -4.51 16.10
CA SER A 23 5.08 -5.58 15.50
C SER A 23 5.19 -6.70 16.52
N LEU A 24 4.59 -7.83 16.19
CA LEU A 24 4.64 -9.00 17.04
C LEU A 24 5.87 -9.82 16.67
N TYR A 25 6.83 -9.94 17.58
CA TYR A 25 8.07 -10.66 17.34
C TYR A 25 8.00 -12.07 17.91
N HIS A 26 8.50 -13.04 17.13
CA HIS A 26 8.74 -14.42 17.55
C HIS A 26 9.99 -14.44 18.44
N VAL A 27 9.85 -14.89 19.68
CA VAL A 27 10.99 -15.33 20.51
C VAL A 27 11.06 -16.84 20.33
N ASP A 28 12.21 -17.38 19.93
CA ASP A 28 12.42 -18.82 19.84
C ASP A 28 12.13 -19.50 21.18
N GLY A 29 10.92 -20.02 21.28
CA GLY A 29 10.31 -20.68 22.42
C GLY A 29 8.83 -20.82 22.11
N GLU A 30 8.26 -22.02 22.24
CA GLU A 30 6.88 -22.37 21.87
C GLU A 30 5.82 -21.48 22.56
N ILE A 31 5.60 -20.28 22.05
CA ILE A 31 4.50 -19.40 22.37
C ILE A 31 3.74 -19.26 21.05
N GLY A 32 2.67 -20.03 20.90
CA GLY A 32 1.81 -19.97 19.73
C GLY A 32 1.34 -18.54 19.47
N ASP A 33 1.02 -18.24 18.21
CA ASP A 33 0.59 -16.92 17.75
C ASP A 33 -0.34 -16.26 18.77
N PRO A 34 -0.02 -15.04 19.25
CA PRO A 34 -0.86 -14.36 20.20
C PRO A 34 -2.23 -14.17 19.61
N LYS A 35 -3.20 -14.61 20.40
CA LYS A 35 -4.59 -14.59 20.01
C LYS A 35 -5.10 -13.16 20.14
N LEU A 36 -5.82 -12.71 19.11
CA LEU A 36 -6.66 -11.53 19.23
C LEU A 36 -7.63 -11.72 20.41
N PRO A 37 -8.09 -10.62 21.05
CA PRO A 37 -9.18 -10.68 22.01
C PRO A 37 -10.35 -11.52 21.45
N GLU A 38 -11.03 -12.31 22.28
CA GLU A 38 -12.05 -13.28 21.80
C GLU A 38 -13.15 -12.66 20.93
N SER A 39 -13.45 -11.37 21.12
CA SER A 39 -14.46 -10.63 20.36
C SER A 39 -13.94 -10.00 19.06
N LEU A 40 -12.63 -10.02 18.80
CA LEU A 40 -11.99 -9.31 17.70
C LEU A 40 -11.48 -10.29 16.65
N THR A 41 -12.07 -10.22 15.47
CA THR A 41 -11.58 -10.93 14.28
C THR A 41 -10.47 -10.14 13.59
N TYR A 42 -9.60 -10.81 12.83
CA TYR A 42 -8.57 -10.13 12.05
C TYR A 42 -9.19 -9.15 11.02
N LYS A 43 -10.37 -9.48 10.45
CA LYS A 43 -11.08 -8.58 9.53
C LYS A 43 -11.50 -7.29 10.22
N GLN A 44 -12.05 -7.37 11.43
CA GLN A 44 -12.41 -6.19 12.20
C GLN A 44 -11.18 -5.34 12.53
N ALA A 45 -10.09 -5.97 12.97
CA ALA A 45 -8.84 -5.24 13.24
C ALA A 45 -8.32 -4.49 12.01
N ILE A 46 -8.32 -5.13 10.82
CA ILE A 46 -7.92 -4.50 9.56
C ILE A 46 -8.89 -3.37 9.18
N THR A 47 -10.20 -3.61 9.24
CA THR A 47 -11.24 -2.61 8.93
C THR A 47 -11.12 -1.38 9.81
N ASP A 48 -10.96 -1.56 11.13
CA ASP A 48 -10.86 -0.45 12.07
C ASP A 48 -9.59 0.37 11.83
N TYR A 49 -8.46 -0.29 11.60
CA TYR A 49 -7.19 0.38 11.33
C TYR A 49 -7.24 1.18 10.03
N ILE A 50 -7.65 0.54 8.92
CA ILE A 50 -7.80 1.22 7.62
C ILE A 50 -8.84 2.34 7.71
N GLY A 51 -9.91 2.14 8.48
CA GLY A 51 -10.91 3.17 8.76
C GLY A 51 -10.30 4.42 9.39
N LYS A 52 -9.45 4.28 10.39
CA LYS A 52 -8.74 5.41 11.02
C LYS A 52 -7.76 6.12 10.09
N VAL A 53 -7.03 5.36 9.27
CA VAL A 53 -6.19 5.97 8.23
C VAL A 53 -7.07 6.75 7.24
N GLY A 54 -8.19 6.17 6.84
CA GLY A 54 -9.17 6.79 5.94
C GLY A 54 -9.81 8.06 6.48
N GLU A 55 -10.14 8.12 7.76
CA GLU A 55 -10.59 9.35 8.44
C GLU A 55 -9.55 10.46 8.27
N LEU A 56 -8.28 10.17 8.57
CA LEU A 56 -7.19 11.15 8.41
C LEU A 56 -7.04 11.61 6.95
N ILE A 57 -7.12 10.71 5.97
CA ILE A 57 -7.05 11.07 4.55
C ILE A 57 -8.20 12.00 4.18
N LYS A 58 -9.44 11.66 4.57
CA LYS A 58 -10.65 12.44 4.30
C LYS A 58 -10.59 13.83 4.94
N GLU A 59 -9.93 13.96 6.10
CA GLU A 59 -9.71 15.25 6.74
C GLU A 59 -8.57 16.06 6.11
N THR A 60 -7.54 15.39 5.58
CA THR A 60 -6.30 16.03 5.15
C THR A 60 -6.39 16.53 3.71
N ILE A 61 -6.86 15.69 2.79
CA ILE A 61 -6.85 15.99 1.35
C ILE A 61 -7.67 17.25 0.99
N PRO A 62 -8.90 17.45 1.50
CA PRO A 62 -9.68 18.64 1.16
C PRO A 62 -9.03 19.97 1.62
N LYS A 63 -8.08 19.94 2.56
CA LYS A 63 -7.34 21.14 3.00
C LYS A 63 -6.38 21.66 1.93
N TYR A 64 -5.97 20.81 0.99
CA TYR A 64 -5.00 21.13 -0.06
C TYR A 64 -5.64 21.19 -1.44
N TRP A 65 -6.77 20.51 -1.66
CA TRP A 65 -7.49 20.49 -2.93
C TRP A 65 -8.97 20.82 -2.72
N GLU A 66 -9.35 22.07 -2.98
CA GLU A 66 -10.72 22.54 -2.87
C GLU A 66 -11.65 21.83 -3.88
N GLY A 67 -12.83 21.44 -3.43
CA GLY A 67 -13.84 20.79 -4.28
C GLY A 67 -13.54 19.34 -4.65
N ILE A 68 -12.55 18.70 -4.02
CA ILE A 68 -12.27 17.29 -4.24
C ILE A 68 -13.31 16.40 -3.53
N ASP A 69 -13.98 15.55 -4.31
CA ASP A 69 -14.79 14.47 -3.77
C ASP A 69 -13.93 13.21 -3.56
N PHE A 70 -13.96 12.66 -2.35
CA PHE A 70 -13.14 11.52 -1.95
C PHE A 70 -13.48 10.25 -2.74
N MET A 71 -14.76 9.98 -2.98
CA MET A 71 -15.21 8.75 -3.63
C MET A 71 -15.07 8.81 -5.15
N GLU A 72 -15.17 10.01 -5.74
CA GLU A 72 -15.09 10.20 -7.18
C GLU A 72 -13.65 10.41 -7.68
N HIS A 73 -12.86 11.23 -6.98
CA HIS A 73 -11.61 11.77 -7.52
C HIS A 73 -10.33 11.10 -7.01
N ILE A 74 -10.42 10.24 -6.00
CA ILE A 74 -9.25 9.61 -5.36
C ILE A 74 -9.10 8.17 -5.80
N LEU A 75 -7.86 7.80 -6.16
CA LEU A 75 -7.43 6.41 -6.28
C LEU A 75 -6.66 6.01 -5.03
N LEU A 76 -7.15 5.00 -4.33
CA LEU A 76 -6.42 4.38 -3.22
C LEU A 76 -5.57 3.24 -3.76
N VAL A 77 -4.27 3.30 -3.49
CA VAL A 77 -3.31 2.23 -3.80
C VAL A 77 -2.75 1.71 -2.48
N LEU A 78 -3.16 0.51 -2.09
CA LEU A 78 -2.64 -0.13 -0.89
C LEU A 78 -1.44 -1.02 -1.24
N THR A 79 -0.36 -0.93 -0.46
CA THR A 79 0.69 -1.94 -0.53
C THR A 79 0.23 -3.20 0.20
N VAL A 80 0.68 -4.35 -0.28
CA VAL A 80 0.54 -5.65 0.37
C VAL A 80 1.86 -6.42 0.27
N PRO A 81 2.11 -7.40 1.14
CA PRO A 81 3.23 -8.32 0.99
C PRO A 81 3.22 -9.01 -0.39
N ALA A 82 4.39 -9.35 -0.90
CA ALA A 82 4.52 -9.99 -2.22
C ALA A 82 3.87 -11.38 -2.27
N GLU A 83 3.77 -12.05 -1.12
CA GLU A 83 3.22 -13.40 -0.97
C GLU A 83 1.69 -13.41 -0.90
N TYR A 84 1.03 -12.26 -0.79
CA TYR A 84 -0.44 -12.20 -0.67
C TYR A 84 -1.12 -12.81 -1.88
N SER A 85 -1.96 -13.81 -1.62
CA SER A 85 -2.79 -14.45 -2.63
C SER A 85 -3.94 -13.53 -3.07
N GLU A 86 -4.61 -13.88 -4.15
CA GLU A 86 -5.82 -13.16 -4.59
C GLU A 86 -6.94 -13.22 -3.53
N ASN A 87 -6.98 -14.27 -2.71
CA ASN A 87 -7.92 -14.36 -1.60
C ASN A 87 -7.58 -13.36 -0.48
N ASP A 88 -6.29 -13.19 -0.16
CA ASP A 88 -5.84 -12.22 0.84
C ASP A 88 -6.12 -10.78 0.37
N LYS A 89 -5.89 -10.49 -0.91
CA LYS A 89 -6.27 -9.22 -1.53
C LYS A 89 -7.79 -9.00 -1.51
N ALA A 90 -8.59 -10.06 -1.73
CA ALA A 90 -10.04 -9.98 -1.63
C ALA A 90 -10.51 -9.67 -0.19
N VAL A 91 -9.84 -10.21 0.82
CA VAL A 91 -10.06 -9.86 2.23
C VAL A 91 -9.73 -8.39 2.48
N MET A 92 -8.58 -7.90 2.03
CA MET A 92 -8.20 -6.48 2.17
C MET A 92 -9.21 -5.55 1.51
N ARG A 93 -9.69 -5.92 0.32
CA ARG A 93 -10.74 -5.19 -0.41
C ARG A 93 -12.06 -5.16 0.34
N GLU A 94 -12.49 -6.29 0.91
CA GLU A 94 -13.67 -6.35 1.78
C GLU A 94 -13.51 -5.45 3.01
N CYS A 95 -12.35 -5.49 3.67
CA CYS A 95 -12.11 -4.67 4.86
C CYS A 95 -12.10 -3.18 4.54
N THR A 96 -11.54 -2.79 3.38
CA THR A 96 -11.48 -1.40 2.89
C THR A 96 -12.87 -0.87 2.50
N PHE A 97 -13.70 -1.74 1.89
CA PHE A 97 -15.11 -1.43 1.63
C PHE A 97 -15.89 -1.23 2.92
N ASN A 98 -15.74 -2.14 3.89
CA ASN A 98 -16.40 -2.03 5.20
C ASN A 98 -15.93 -0.80 5.99
N ALA A 99 -14.69 -0.35 5.78
CA ALA A 99 -14.16 0.90 6.34
C ALA A 99 -14.73 2.16 5.65
N GLY A 100 -15.57 2.02 4.63
CA GLY A 100 -16.20 3.12 3.93
C GLY A 100 -15.22 3.96 3.10
N LEU A 101 -14.17 3.34 2.57
CA LEU A 101 -13.16 4.02 1.73
C LEU A 101 -13.38 3.82 0.22
N ILE A 102 -14.29 2.93 -0.15
CA ILE A 102 -14.77 2.76 -1.53
C ILE A 102 -16.28 2.55 -1.53
N GLY A 103 -16.96 3.04 -2.56
CA GLY A 103 -18.43 2.93 -2.68
C GLY A 103 -18.94 1.51 -3.00
N GLU A 104 -18.08 0.67 -3.61
CA GLU A 104 -18.42 -0.69 -4.00
C GLU A 104 -17.23 -1.62 -3.74
N LYS A 105 -17.49 -2.88 -3.38
CA LYS A 105 -16.43 -3.87 -3.09
C LYS A 105 -15.45 -4.00 -4.26
N ASN A 106 -15.94 -4.06 -5.50
CA ASN A 106 -15.12 -4.22 -6.71
C ASN A 106 -14.72 -2.89 -7.36
N SER A 107 -14.78 -1.77 -6.62
CA SER A 107 -14.42 -0.47 -7.18
C SER A 107 -13.00 -0.46 -7.74
N GLU A 108 -12.86 0.09 -8.95
CA GLU A 108 -11.57 0.35 -9.62
C GLU A 108 -10.79 1.48 -8.95
N LYS A 109 -11.42 2.24 -8.03
CA LYS A 109 -10.77 3.27 -7.19
C LYS A 109 -9.96 2.67 -6.02
N LEU A 110 -9.90 1.34 -5.92
CA LEU A 110 -8.97 0.62 -5.06
C LEU A 110 -8.09 -0.30 -5.91
N GLN A 111 -6.79 -0.07 -5.85
CA GLN A 111 -5.75 -0.91 -6.44
C GLN A 111 -4.78 -1.41 -5.36
N PHE A 112 -4.07 -2.48 -5.70
CA PHE A 112 -3.03 -3.04 -4.86
C PHE A 112 -1.72 -3.04 -5.62
N THR A 113 -0.64 -2.71 -4.93
CA THR A 113 0.73 -2.95 -5.39
C THR A 113 1.47 -3.73 -4.29
N THR A 114 2.64 -4.25 -4.59
CA THR A 114 3.46 -4.90 -3.56
C THR A 114 4.35 -3.86 -2.88
N GLU A 115 4.63 -4.03 -1.60
CA GLU A 115 5.62 -3.22 -0.86
C GLU A 115 6.96 -3.09 -1.62
N PRO A 116 7.60 -4.18 -2.09
CA PRO A 116 8.85 -4.07 -2.86
C PRO A 116 8.69 -3.45 -4.25
N GLU A 117 7.47 -3.33 -4.79
CA GLU A 117 7.22 -2.59 -6.03
C GLU A 117 7.05 -1.11 -5.77
N ALA A 118 6.29 -0.73 -4.74
CA ALA A 118 6.17 0.66 -4.30
C ALA A 118 7.55 1.25 -3.94
N ALA A 119 8.35 0.52 -3.15
CA ALA A 119 9.72 0.90 -2.83
C ALA A 119 10.59 1.05 -4.09
N ALA A 120 10.42 0.16 -5.08
CA ALA A 120 11.17 0.24 -6.34
C ALA A 120 10.85 1.51 -7.11
N ILE A 121 9.56 1.82 -7.27
CA ILE A 121 9.11 3.03 -7.97
C ILE A 121 9.66 4.28 -7.27
N TYR A 122 9.62 4.30 -5.93
CA TYR A 122 10.18 5.40 -5.16
C TYR A 122 11.70 5.56 -5.38
N CYS A 123 12.47 4.48 -5.24
CA CYS A 123 13.92 4.49 -5.48
C CYS A 123 14.28 4.89 -6.92
N MET A 124 13.47 4.45 -7.90
CA MET A 124 13.63 4.84 -9.30
C MET A 124 13.43 6.33 -9.51
N TYR A 125 12.44 6.93 -8.85
CA TYR A 125 12.16 8.35 -9.01
C TYR A 125 13.11 9.24 -8.20
N SER A 126 13.55 8.79 -7.02
CA SER A 126 14.43 9.54 -6.13
C SER A 126 15.90 9.21 -6.37
N SER A 127 16.39 8.15 -5.76
CA SER A 127 17.81 7.78 -5.67
C SER A 127 18.46 7.52 -7.03
N LEU A 128 17.81 6.78 -7.93
CA LEU A 128 18.41 6.47 -9.23
C LEU A 128 18.51 7.71 -10.12
N LYS A 129 17.53 8.62 -10.07
CA LYS A 129 17.62 9.90 -10.79
C LYS A 129 18.72 10.79 -10.22
N GLU A 130 18.81 10.90 -8.90
CA GLU A 130 19.82 11.69 -8.22
C GLU A 130 21.24 11.21 -8.54
N HIS A 131 21.45 9.88 -8.53
CA HIS A 131 22.74 9.27 -8.83
C HIS A 131 22.98 8.99 -10.31
N LYS A 132 22.10 9.43 -11.22
CA LYS A 132 22.18 9.20 -12.68
C LYS A 132 22.29 7.72 -13.08
N LEU A 133 21.65 6.85 -12.32
CA LEU A 133 21.60 5.40 -12.52
C LEU A 133 20.28 4.99 -13.21
N THR A 134 19.86 5.76 -14.21
CA THR A 134 18.59 5.53 -14.94
C THR A 134 18.79 4.84 -16.29
N GLU A 135 19.99 4.34 -16.57
CA GLU A 135 20.27 3.67 -17.85
C GLU A 135 19.56 2.31 -17.91
N PRO A 136 18.86 1.99 -19.03
CA PRO A 136 18.32 0.66 -19.26
C PRO A 136 19.37 -0.43 -19.08
N GLY A 137 19.03 -1.49 -18.36
CA GLY A 137 19.94 -2.55 -17.98
C GLY A 137 20.51 -2.42 -16.57
N THR A 138 20.43 -1.23 -15.96
CA THR A 138 20.83 -1.01 -14.57
C THR A 138 20.03 -1.93 -13.65
N THR A 139 20.75 -2.67 -12.82
CA THR A 139 20.17 -3.58 -11.82
C THR A 139 20.43 -3.00 -10.44
N PHE A 140 19.40 -2.97 -9.61
CA PHE A 140 19.48 -2.49 -8.24
C PHE A 140 18.74 -3.45 -7.32
N MET A 141 19.17 -3.48 -6.07
CA MET A 141 18.56 -4.28 -5.03
C MET A 141 17.92 -3.34 -4.01
N ILE A 142 16.70 -3.69 -3.62
CA ILE A 142 15.98 -3.07 -2.52
C ILE A 142 16.11 -4.03 -1.35
N VAL A 143 16.54 -3.48 -0.23
CA VAL A 143 16.60 -4.20 1.04
C VAL A 143 15.67 -3.46 1.98
N ASP A 144 14.49 -4.03 2.18
CA ASP A 144 13.51 -3.52 3.12
C ASP A 144 13.76 -4.18 4.48
N CYS A 145 14.21 -3.38 5.45
CA CYS A 145 14.50 -3.83 6.80
C CYS A 145 13.37 -3.39 7.73
N GLY A 146 12.25 -4.10 7.66
CA GLY A 146 11.09 -3.88 8.51
C GLY A 146 11.36 -4.20 9.99
N GLY A 147 10.34 -4.00 10.83
CA GLY A 147 10.44 -4.24 12.27
C GLY A 147 10.60 -5.72 12.68
N GLY A 148 10.29 -6.65 11.77
CA GLY A 148 10.35 -8.10 12.04
C GLY A 148 10.74 -8.96 10.83
N THR A 149 10.87 -8.39 9.64
CA THR A 149 11.29 -9.08 8.41
C THR A 149 12.39 -8.28 7.72
N VAL A 150 13.20 -8.97 6.92
CA VAL A 150 14.14 -8.33 5.98
C VAL A 150 13.85 -8.90 4.61
N ASP A 151 13.31 -8.07 3.73
CA ASP A 151 12.84 -8.46 2.41
C ASP A 151 13.77 -7.90 1.32
N LEU A 152 14.29 -8.79 0.48
CA LEU A 152 15.25 -8.43 -0.57
C LEU A 152 14.62 -8.63 -1.93
N THR A 153 14.55 -7.57 -2.73
CA THR A 153 14.08 -7.65 -4.12
C THR A 153 15.11 -7.05 -5.05
N THR A 154 15.47 -7.80 -6.11
CA THR A 154 16.33 -7.28 -7.19
C THR A 154 15.46 -6.85 -8.37
N ARG A 155 15.70 -5.63 -8.86
CA ARG A 155 14.98 -5.04 -9.99
C ARG A 155 15.97 -4.65 -11.08
N LYS A 156 15.54 -4.79 -12.33
CA LYS A 156 16.28 -4.34 -13.51
C LYS A 156 15.47 -3.28 -14.23
N LEU A 157 16.08 -2.11 -14.45
CA LEU A 157 15.50 -1.07 -15.28
C LEU A 157 15.43 -1.55 -16.73
N LEU A 158 14.22 -1.61 -17.27
CA LEU A 158 13.97 -1.87 -18.67
C LEU A 158 13.83 -0.53 -19.41
N GLY A 159 14.25 -0.48 -20.67
CA GLY A 159 14.02 0.70 -21.50
C GLY A 159 12.54 0.85 -21.85
N GLU A 160 12.13 2.05 -22.25
CA GLU A 160 10.80 2.28 -22.82
C GLU A 160 10.69 1.46 -24.13
N ASN A 161 10.02 0.30 -24.08
CA ASN A 161 9.43 -0.50 -25.20
C ASN A 161 9.40 -2.04 -24.94
N HIS A 162 9.03 -2.50 -23.75
CA HIS A 162 8.86 -3.94 -23.50
C HIS A 162 7.41 -4.41 -23.27
N TRP A 163 6.42 -3.52 -23.31
CA TRP A 163 5.01 -3.91 -23.39
C TRP A 163 4.66 -4.12 -24.86
N LYS A 164 4.78 -5.37 -25.33
CA LYS A 164 4.13 -5.85 -26.55
C LYS A 164 2.91 -6.67 -26.18
#